data_AF-A0A5P9QCP5-F1
#
_entry.id   AF-A0A5P9QCP5-F1
#
_cell.length_a   1.000
_cell.length_b   1.000
_cell.length_c   1.000
_cell.angle_alpha   90.00
_cell.angle_beta   90.00
_cell.angle_gamma   90.00
#
_symmetry.space_group_name_H-M   'P 1'
#
loop_
_entity.id
_entity.type
_entity.pdbx_description
1 polymer ?
#
loop_
_entity_poly.entity_id
_entity_poly.type
_entity_poly.pdbx_seq_one_letter_code
_entity_poly.pdbx_strand_id
1 'polypeptide(L)'
;MDEDLVALSVPGTVADAVAEVERSATASGMTVSGLVDHAAAARDVGLELDDAVVVTFGNPRVGTRLMQADPRSALDLPLRLLVYSDAGTTTLLYRRPRTLGAAFALEGEEETLATLAGALARLVSAVAGAVDPSAGASGPGKGRP
;
A
#
# COMPACT_ATOMS: atom_id res chain seq x y z
N MET A 1 7.91 18.41 -2.17
CA MET A 1 7.16 17.14 -2.30
C MET A 1 5.74 17.43 -1.86
N ASP A 2 4.75 16.85 -2.54
CA ASP A 2 3.34 16.91 -2.12
C ASP A 2 3.26 16.39 -0.67
N GLU A 3 2.85 17.25 0.28
CA GLU A 3 2.85 16.95 1.72
C GLU A 3 1.92 15.79 2.07
N ASP A 4 1.08 15.34 1.14
CA ASP A 4 0.14 14.25 1.29
C ASP A 4 0.66 12.90 0.83
N LEU A 5 1.78 12.85 0.12
CA LEU A 5 2.46 11.60 -0.23
C LEU A 5 3.38 11.14 0.90
N VAL A 6 3.46 9.83 1.07
CA VAL A 6 4.40 9.16 1.98
C VAL A 6 5.20 8.16 1.17
N ALA A 7 6.52 8.31 1.20
CA ALA A 7 7.47 7.38 0.62
C ALA A 7 8.20 6.63 1.73
N LEU A 8 8.36 5.32 1.58
CA LEU A 8 9.13 4.46 2.47
C LEU A 8 9.99 3.52 1.64
N SER A 9 11.31 3.67 1.75
CA SER A 9 12.24 2.70 1.16
C SER A 9 12.22 1.41 1.96
N VAL A 10 12.22 0.29 1.24
CA VAL A 10 12.21 -1.06 1.81
C VAL A 10 13.27 -1.92 1.13
N PRO A 11 13.92 -2.84 1.86
CA PRO A 11 14.79 -3.84 1.25
C PRO A 11 14.01 -4.84 0.38
N GLY A 12 14.73 -5.57 -0.46
CA GLY A 12 14.15 -6.56 -1.38
C GLY A 12 13.74 -5.98 -2.73
N THR A 13 13.13 -6.82 -3.57
CA THR A 13 12.68 -6.42 -4.91
C THR A 13 11.25 -5.85 -4.89
N VAL A 14 10.86 -5.18 -5.97
CA VAL A 14 9.45 -4.76 -6.19
C VAL A 14 8.52 -5.96 -6.11
N ALA A 15 8.89 -7.11 -6.69
CA ALA A 15 8.07 -8.32 -6.64
C ALA A 15 7.87 -8.85 -5.21
N ASP A 16 8.93 -8.87 -4.38
CA ASP A 16 8.85 -9.30 -2.99
C ASP A 16 7.93 -8.40 -2.18
N ALA A 17 8.08 -7.08 -2.36
CA ALA A 17 7.28 -6.07 -1.67
C ALA A 17 5.81 -6.12 -2.11
N VAL A 18 5.50 -6.28 -3.41
CA VAL A 18 4.13 -6.46 -3.90
C VAL A 18 3.48 -7.70 -3.27
N ALA A 19 4.18 -8.82 -3.27
CA ALA A 19 3.66 -10.06 -2.69
C ALA A 19 3.40 -9.90 -1.18
N GLU A 20 4.25 -9.16 -0.47
CA GLU A 20 4.05 -8.87 0.95
C GLU A 20 2.88 -7.89 1.18
N VAL A 21 2.70 -6.89 0.33
CA VAL A 21 1.53 -5.99 0.39
C VAL A 21 0.24 -6.80 0.27
N GLU A 22 0.15 -7.72 -0.70
CA GLU A 22 -1.04 -8.55 -0.89
C GLU A 22 -1.33 -9.45 0.32
N ARG A 23 -0.28 -10.09 0.86
CA ARG A 23 -0.38 -10.93 2.07
C ARG A 23 -0.83 -10.12 3.28
N SER A 24 -0.13 -9.03 3.58
CA SER A 24 -0.39 -8.19 4.75
C SER A 24 -1.75 -7.49 4.66
N ALA A 25 -2.19 -7.08 3.46
CA ALA A 25 -3.52 -6.49 3.27
C ALA A 25 -4.62 -7.51 3.55
N THR A 26 -4.49 -8.72 2.99
CA THR A 26 -5.46 -9.81 3.21
C THR A 26 -5.51 -10.24 4.66
N ALA A 27 -4.36 -10.38 5.33
CA ALA A 27 -4.27 -10.71 6.75
C ALA A 27 -4.92 -9.63 7.64
N SER A 28 -4.95 -8.38 7.17
CA SER A 28 -5.60 -7.25 7.85
C SER A 28 -7.09 -7.10 7.53
N GLY A 29 -7.70 -8.06 6.82
CA GLY A 29 -9.11 -8.04 6.44
C GLY A 29 -9.44 -7.02 5.34
N MET A 30 -8.44 -6.56 4.58
CA MET A 30 -8.65 -5.77 3.38
C MET A 30 -8.72 -6.68 2.14
N THR A 31 -9.40 -6.21 1.10
CA THR A 31 -9.49 -6.87 -0.19
C THR A 31 -8.53 -6.20 -1.16
N VAL A 32 -7.65 -6.97 -1.80
CA VAL A 32 -6.89 -6.53 -2.98
C VAL A 32 -7.80 -6.63 -4.19
N SER A 33 -8.05 -5.51 -4.85
CA SER A 33 -8.95 -5.43 -6.02
C SER A 33 -8.21 -5.55 -7.35
N GLY A 34 -6.89 -5.38 -7.36
CA GLY A 34 -6.10 -5.51 -8.57
C GLY A 34 -4.69 -4.98 -8.46
N LEU A 35 -3.89 -5.41 -9.44
CA LEU A 35 -2.50 -5.02 -9.65
C LEU A 35 -2.40 -4.36 -11.04
N VAL A 36 -1.67 -3.27 -11.14
CA VAL A 36 -1.31 -2.63 -12.41
C VAL A 36 0.20 -2.61 -12.53
N ASP A 37 0.74 -3.47 -13.38
CA ASP A 37 2.17 -3.53 -13.67
C ASP A 37 2.51 -2.58 -14.83
N HIS A 38 3.06 -1.42 -14.48
CA HIS A 38 3.44 -0.38 -15.44
C HIS A 38 4.68 -0.77 -16.24
N ALA A 39 5.59 -1.56 -15.67
CA ALA A 39 6.78 -2.01 -16.37
C ALA A 39 6.41 -3.05 -17.44
N ALA A 40 5.50 -3.97 -17.15
CA ALA A 40 4.93 -4.86 -18.16
C ALA A 40 4.19 -4.08 -19.25
N ALA A 41 3.32 -3.13 -18.87
CA ALA A 41 2.59 -2.30 -19.84
C ALA A 41 3.52 -1.46 -20.75
N ALA A 42 4.66 -1.00 -20.23
CA ALA A 42 5.67 -0.31 -21.04
C ALA A 42 6.31 -1.25 -22.08
N ARG A 43 6.68 -2.47 -21.66
CA ARG A 43 7.28 -3.49 -22.55
C ARG A 43 6.32 -3.87 -23.68
N ASP A 44 5.03 -3.97 -23.40
CA ASP A 44 3.99 -4.28 -24.39
C ASP A 44 3.90 -3.24 -25.52
N VAL A 45 4.37 -2.02 -25.29
CA VAL A 45 4.43 -0.94 -26.30
C VAL A 45 5.86 -0.61 -26.74
N GLY A 46 6.83 -1.48 -26.44
CA GLY A 46 8.22 -1.33 -26.86
C GLY A 46 9.00 -0.24 -26.12
N LEU A 47 8.55 0.12 -24.90
CA LEU A 47 9.22 1.06 -24.02
C LEU A 47 9.83 0.33 -22.81
N GLU A 48 10.85 0.93 -22.21
CA GLU A 48 11.45 0.46 -20.96
C GLU A 48 11.01 1.35 -19.80
N LEU A 49 10.74 0.74 -18.66
CA LEU A 49 10.44 1.40 -17.40
C LEU A 49 10.97 0.53 -16.26
N ASP A 50 11.58 1.15 -15.26
CA ASP A 50 11.93 0.45 -14.01
C ASP A 50 10.69 -0.19 -13.39
N ASP A 51 10.89 -1.28 -12.64
CA ASP A 51 9.78 -2.03 -12.04
C ASP A 51 8.87 -1.10 -11.23
N ALA A 52 7.59 -1.07 -11.58
CA ALA A 52 6.59 -0.20 -10.98
C ALA A 52 5.22 -0.87 -11.02
N VAL A 53 4.68 -1.18 -9.84
CA VAL A 53 3.39 -1.86 -9.69
C VAL A 53 2.50 -1.06 -8.75
N VAL A 54 1.29 -0.74 -9.19
CA VAL A 54 0.25 -0.20 -8.32
C VAL A 54 -0.60 -1.34 -7.78
N VAL A 55 -0.66 -1.45 -6.46
CA VAL A 55 -1.59 -2.33 -5.75
C VAL A 55 -2.81 -1.52 -5.34
N THR A 56 -4.00 -1.99 -5.73
CA THR A 56 -5.29 -1.41 -5.31
C THR A 56 -5.94 -2.30 -4.26
N PHE A 57 -6.34 -1.72 -3.13
CA PHE A 57 -6.94 -2.46 -2.03
C PHE A 57 -7.81 -1.57 -1.14
N GLY A 58 -8.67 -2.19 -0.34
CA GLY A 58 -9.46 -1.47 0.63
C GLY A 58 -10.39 -2.35 1.45
N ASN A 59 -11.19 -1.71 2.29
CA ASN A 59 -12.25 -2.38 3.02
C ASN A 59 -13.60 -1.96 2.40
N PRO A 60 -14.36 -2.89 1.77
CA PRO A 60 -15.63 -2.57 1.12
C PRO A 60 -16.64 -1.87 2.04
N ARG A 61 -16.67 -2.22 3.33
CA ARG A 61 -17.58 -1.58 4.31
C ARG A 61 -17.20 -0.12 4.54
N VAL A 62 -15.92 0.16 4.77
CA VAL A 62 -15.41 1.53 4.98
C VAL A 62 -15.61 2.35 3.70
N GLY A 63 -15.18 1.83 2.54
CA GLY A 63 -15.32 2.53 1.27
C GLY A 63 -16.78 2.85 0.93
N THR A 64 -17.70 1.90 1.15
CA THR A 64 -19.13 2.13 0.90
C THR A 64 -19.69 3.23 1.79
N ARG A 65 -19.29 3.30 3.06
CA ARG A 65 -19.72 4.37 3.96
C ARG A 65 -19.27 5.75 3.47
N LEU A 66 -18.02 5.87 3.03
CA LEU A 66 -17.52 7.13 2.45
C LEU A 66 -18.25 7.50 1.16
N MET A 67 -18.56 6.52 0.30
CA MET A 67 -19.35 6.74 -0.92
C MET A 67 -20.81 7.12 -0.64
N GLN A 68 -21.39 6.67 0.48
CA GLN A 68 -22.72 7.09 0.91
C GLN A 68 -22.74 8.54 1.41
N ALA A 69 -21.66 9.01 2.03
CA ALA A 69 -21.49 10.40 2.42
C ALA A 69 -21.26 11.30 1.19
N ASP A 70 -20.32 10.92 0.32
CA ASP A 70 -20.10 11.58 -0.97
C ASP A 70 -19.70 10.54 -2.04
N PRO A 71 -20.55 10.27 -3.05
CA PRO A 71 -20.26 9.26 -4.06
C PRO A 71 -19.05 9.62 -4.93
N ARG A 72 -18.64 10.90 -4.99
CA ARG A 72 -17.44 11.33 -5.72
C ARG A 72 -16.17 10.75 -5.12
N SER A 73 -16.19 10.37 -3.83
CA SER A 73 -15.07 9.68 -3.18
C SER A 73 -14.69 8.36 -3.86
N ALA A 74 -15.60 7.78 -4.66
CA ALA A 74 -15.32 6.61 -5.49
C ALA A 74 -14.21 6.83 -6.53
N LEU A 75 -13.88 8.08 -6.89
CA LEU A 75 -12.76 8.38 -7.80
C LEU A 75 -11.40 8.02 -7.20
N ASP A 76 -11.29 8.08 -5.87
CA ASP A 76 -10.04 7.81 -5.14
C ASP A 76 -10.12 6.53 -4.28
N LEU A 77 -11.23 5.79 -4.40
CA LEU A 77 -11.41 4.47 -3.80
C LEU A 77 -11.40 3.39 -4.91
N PRO A 78 -10.83 2.21 -4.66
CA PRO A 78 -10.10 1.79 -3.46
C PRO A 78 -8.76 2.53 -3.29
N LEU A 79 -8.11 2.36 -2.13
CA LEU A 79 -6.80 2.95 -1.90
C LEU A 79 -5.76 2.37 -2.86
N ARG A 80 -4.70 3.14 -3.10
CA ARG A 80 -3.57 2.78 -3.96
C ARG A 80 -2.25 2.86 -3.19
N LEU A 81 -1.39 1.88 -3.44
CA LEU A 81 0.01 1.89 -3.04
C LEU A 81 0.86 1.53 -4.25
N LEU A 82 1.76 2.44 -4.64
CA LEU A 82 2.77 2.18 -5.65
C LEU A 82 3.96 1.51 -4.98
N VAL A 83 4.41 0.40 -5.55
CA VAL A 83 5.70 -0.22 -5.27
C VAL A 83 6.57 -0.02 -6.50
N TYR A 84 7.69 0.66 -6.37
CA TYR A 84 8.57 0.91 -7.51
C TYR A 84 10.04 0.84 -7.14
N SER A 85 10.87 0.54 -8.13
CA SER A 85 12.32 0.62 -8.04
C SER A 85 12.78 1.98 -8.54
N ASP A 86 13.67 2.63 -7.80
CA ASP A 86 14.42 3.80 -8.26
C ASP A 86 15.89 3.58 -7.94
N ALA A 87 16.71 3.55 -8.99
CA ALA A 87 18.15 3.26 -8.89
C ALA A 87 18.48 2.03 -8.03
N GLY A 88 17.66 0.98 -8.11
CA GLY A 88 17.81 -0.28 -7.35
C GLY A 88 17.30 -0.24 -5.91
N THR A 89 16.65 0.86 -5.49
CA THR A 89 15.97 0.95 -4.20
C THR A 89 14.47 0.75 -4.37
N THR A 90 13.92 -0.27 -3.73
CA THR A 90 12.47 -0.49 -3.70
C THR A 90 11.81 0.50 -2.75
N THR A 91 10.78 1.20 -3.22
CA THR A 91 10.06 2.23 -2.47
C THR A 91 8.55 1.98 -2.52
N LEU A 92 7.92 2.05 -1.35
CA LEU A 92 6.47 2.12 -1.20
C LEU A 92 6.05 3.58 -1.21
N LEU A 93 5.13 3.96 -2.09
CA LEU A 93 4.59 5.30 -2.20
C LEU A 93 3.07 5.27 -2.14
N TYR A 94 2.47 6.05 -1.25
CA TYR A 94 1.02 6.15 -1.13
C TYR A 94 0.58 7.55 -0.72
N ARG A 95 -0.69 7.86 -0.98
CA ARG A 95 -1.33 9.11 -0.55
C ARG A 95 -2.04 8.91 0.78
N ARG A 96 -1.90 9.86 1.71
CA ARG A 96 -2.55 9.78 3.02
C ARG A 96 -4.08 9.88 2.88
N PRO A 97 -4.88 9.02 3.55
CA PRO A 97 -6.34 9.02 3.42
C PRO A 97 -7.02 10.33 3.84
N ARG A 98 -6.39 11.17 4.66
CA ARG A 98 -6.91 12.51 5.01
C ARG A 98 -7.21 13.38 3.78
N THR A 99 -6.52 13.14 2.67
CA THR A 99 -6.75 13.84 1.40
C THR A 99 -8.16 13.62 0.87
N LEU A 100 -8.77 12.46 1.13
CA LEU A 100 -10.16 12.20 0.77
C LEU A 100 -11.10 13.18 1.49
N GLY A 101 -10.87 13.42 2.79
CA GLY A 101 -11.67 14.38 3.56
C GLY A 101 -11.49 15.83 3.13
N ALA A 102 -10.34 16.17 2.54
CA ALA A 102 -10.11 17.51 1.97
C ALA A 102 -10.71 17.66 0.55
N ALA A 103 -10.81 16.56 -0.20
CA ALA A 103 -11.29 16.55 -1.58
C ALA A 103 -12.81 16.37 -1.73
N PHE A 104 -13.47 15.74 -0.75
CA PHE A 104 -14.88 15.35 -0.81
C PHE A 104 -15.66 15.82 0.41
N ALA A 105 -16.99 15.90 0.29
CA ALA A 105 -17.88 16.30 1.39
C ALA A 105 -18.08 15.13 2.37
N LEU A 106 -17.09 14.91 3.24
CA LEU A 106 -17.03 13.80 4.19
C LEU A 106 -17.14 14.29 5.65
N GLU A 107 -17.87 15.38 5.88
CA GLU A 107 -18.12 15.89 7.23
C GLU A 107 -18.81 14.82 8.10
N GLY A 108 -18.28 14.56 9.30
CA GLY A 108 -18.80 13.52 10.20
C GLY A 108 -18.24 12.11 9.95
N GLU A 109 -17.35 11.93 8.96
CA GLU A 109 -16.67 10.67 8.67
C GLU A 109 -15.21 10.65 9.15
N GLU A 110 -14.84 11.52 10.09
CA GLU A 110 -13.47 11.65 10.60
C GLU A 110 -12.95 10.34 11.21
N GLU A 111 -13.81 9.62 11.93
CA GLU A 111 -13.46 8.31 12.52
C GLU A 111 -13.25 7.25 11.44
N THR A 112 -14.06 7.26 10.38
CA THR A 112 -13.92 6.36 9.22
C THR A 112 -12.61 6.63 8.48
N LEU A 113 -12.27 7.91 8.25
CA LEU A 113 -11.00 8.32 7.64
C LEU A 113 -9.79 7.96 8.53
N ALA A 114 -9.91 8.13 9.85
CA ALA A 114 -8.86 7.75 10.80
C ALA A 114 -8.65 6.23 10.83
N THR A 115 -9.73 5.45 10.79
CA THR A 115 -9.67 3.98 10.69
C THR A 115 -8.95 3.55 9.42
N LEU A 116 -9.28 4.17 8.29
CA LEU A 116 -8.67 3.90 6.99
C LEU A 116 -7.16 4.27 6.98
N ALA A 117 -6.81 5.42 7.56
CA ALA A 117 -5.42 5.84 7.72
C ALA A 117 -4.63 4.89 8.62
N GLY A 118 -5.22 4.43 9.73
CA GLY A 118 -4.59 3.47 10.64
C GLY A 118 -4.37 2.10 10.00
N ALA A 119 -5.34 1.62 9.19
CA ALA A 119 -5.19 0.37 8.46
C ALA A 119 -4.04 0.44 7.42
N LEU A 120 -3.97 1.55 6.66
CA LEU A 120 -2.90 1.77 5.69
C LEU A 120 -1.51 1.88 6.36
N ALA A 121 -1.42 2.61 7.47
CA ALA A 121 -0.16 2.73 8.21
C ALA A 121 0.32 1.36 8.73
N ARG A 122 -0.57 0.55 9.29
CA ARG A 122 -0.24 -0.81 9.75
C ARG A 122 0.22 -1.71 8.61
N LEU A 123 -0.45 -1.64 7.46
CA LEU A 123 -0.05 -2.39 6.26
C LEU A 123 1.37 -2.04 5.83
N VAL A 124 1.66 -0.75 5.68
CA VAL A 124 2.99 -0.27 5.25
C VAL A 124 4.07 -0.66 6.26
N SER A 125 3.80 -0.53 7.57
CA SER A 125 4.73 -0.98 8.60
C SER A 125 4.96 -2.49 8.60
N ALA A 126 3.92 -3.29 8.35
CA ALA A 126 4.05 -4.74 8.25
C ALA A 126 4.93 -5.14 7.06
N VAL A 127 4.69 -4.52 5.89
CA VAL A 127 5.51 -4.76 4.70
C VAL A 127 6.97 -4.39 4.96
N ALA A 128 7.22 -3.20 5.49
CA ALA A 128 8.58 -2.75 5.78
C ALA A 128 9.32 -3.65 6.80
N GLY A 129 8.62 -4.16 7.81
CA GLY A 129 9.20 -5.08 8.80
C GLY A 129 9.42 -6.49 8.27
N ALA A 130 8.54 -6.98 7.38
CA ALA A 130 8.63 -8.33 6.83
C ALA A 130 9.69 -8.48 5.74
N VAL A 131 9.93 -7.42 4.97
CA VAL A 131 10.98 -7.42 3.92
C VAL A 131 12.36 -7.11 4.47
N ASP A 132 12.50 -6.69 5.74
CA ASP A 132 13.78 -6.48 6.40
C ASP A 132 14.54 -7.82 6.56
N PRO A 133 15.70 -7.99 5.88
CA PRO A 133 16.47 -9.23 5.94
C PRO A 133 17.05 -9.53 7.33
N SER A 134 17.02 -8.58 8.28
CA SER A 134 17.45 -8.79 9.67
C SER A 134 16.41 -9.53 10.52
N ALA A 135 15.14 -9.60 10.09
CA ALA A 135 14.07 -10.27 10.84
C ALA A 135 14.11 -11.81 10.75
N GLY A 136 14.94 -12.38 9.86
CA GLY A 136 15.00 -13.82 9.58
C GLY A 136 16.07 -14.63 10.30
N ALA A 137 16.94 -14.02 11.12
CA ALA A 137 18.05 -14.72 11.78
C ALA A 137 17.87 -14.82 13.30
N SER A 138 16.84 -15.54 13.75
CA SER A 138 16.85 -16.14 15.10
C SER A 138 16.67 -17.65 14.97
N GLY A 139 17.78 -18.33 14.67
CA GLY A 139 17.84 -19.79 14.69
C GLY A 139 17.75 -20.32 16.13
N PRO A 140 17.20 -21.53 16.35
CA PRO A 140 17.08 -22.08 17.68
C PRO A 140 18.45 -22.57 18.17
N GLY A 141 19.10 -21.79 19.02
CA GLY A 141 20.28 -22.21 19.75
C GLY A 141 19.93 -23.27 20.80
N LYS A 142 19.86 -24.54 20.39
CA LYS A 142 20.02 -25.68 21.29
C LYS A 142 21.43 -25.64 21.89
N GLY A 143 21.53 -25.70 23.22
CA GLY A 143 22.82 -25.92 23.86
C GLY A 143 22.82 -25.72 25.37
N ARG A 144 22.11 -26.59 26.10
CA ARG A 144 22.52 -27.00 27.45
C ARG A 144 23.44 -28.23 27.28
N PRO A 145 24.45 -28.45 28.14
CA PRO A 145 24.24 -28.73 29.56
C PRO A 145 24.74 -27.66 30.54
#